data_AF-A0A7C0WKW7-F1
#
_entry.id   AF-A0A7C0WKW7-F1
#
_cell.length_a   1.000
_cell.length_b   1.000
_cell.length_c   1.000
_cell.angle_alpha   90.00
_cell.angle_beta   90.00
_cell.angle_gamma   90.00
#
_symmetry.space_group_name_H-M   'P 1'
#
loop_
_entity.id
_entity.type
_entity.pdbx_description
1 polymer ?
#
loop_
_entity_poly.entity_id
_entity_poly.type
_entity_poly.pdbx_seq_one_letter_code
_entity_poly.pdbx_strand_id
1 'polypeptide(L)' 'MYYLKYLYFFNENKADVRVEIVPCHALHKNMSTGVSYGEQLVDDIERLKRHFLAVPVKVILIDVM' A
#
# COMPACT_ATOMS: atom_id res chain seq x y z
N MET A 1 7.75 0.45 7.98
CA MET A 1 7.64 -0.68 8.95
C MET A 1 6.33 -1.49 8.83
N TYR A 2 5.52 -1.34 7.78
CA TYR A 2 4.21 -2.02 7.64
C TYR A 2 4.26 -3.40 6.96
N TYR A 3 5.27 -3.68 6.13
CA TYR A 3 5.39 -4.94 5.39
C TYR A 3 5.52 -6.17 6.30
N LEU A 4 6.29 -6.08 7.38
CA LEU A 4 6.53 -7.21 8.30
C LEU A 4 5.24 -7.69 8.97
N LYS A 5 4.31 -6.78 9.27
CA LYS A 5 3.02 -7.11 9.87
C LYS A 5 2.19 -7.98 8.92
N TYR A 6 2.14 -7.63 7.64
CA TYR A 6 1.37 -8.40 6.66
C TYR A 6 2.05 -9.71 6.27
N LEU A 7 3.38 -9.71 6.14
CA LEU A 7 4.13 -10.94 5.90
C LEU A 7 3.88 -11.97 7.01
N TYR A 8 3.78 -11.53 8.26
CA TYR A 8 3.41 -12.39 9.38
C TYR A 8 2.02 -13.03 9.19
N PHE A 9 0.97 -12.25 8.89
CA PHE A 9 -0.38 -12.81 8.68
C PHE A 9 -0.46 -13.73 7.46
N PHE A 10 0.24 -13.41 6.39
CA PHE A 10 0.30 -14.24 5.19
C PHE A 10 0.99 -15.58 5.48
N ASN A 11 2.14 -15.56 6.13
CA ASN A 11 2.89 -16.77 6.49
C ASN A 11 2.14 -17.66 7.50
N GLU A 12 1.33 -17.05 8.38
CA GLU A 12 0.45 -17.75 9.32
C GLU A 12 -0.85 -18.26 8.68
N ASN A 13 -1.04 -18.11 7.37
CA ASN A 13 -2.26 -18.42 6.63
C ASN A 13 -3.52 -17.74 7.23
N LYS A 14 -3.34 -16.54 7.79
CA LYS A 14 -4.42 -15.71 8.38
C LYS A 14 -4.92 -14.62 7.44
N ALA A 15 -4.25 -14.41 6.31
CA ALA A 15 -4.64 -13.46 5.28
C ALA A 15 -4.05 -13.85 3.91
N ASP A 16 -4.85 -13.72 2.85
CA ASP A 16 -4.42 -14.08 1.48
C ASP A 16 -3.95 -12.87 0.65
N VAL A 17 -4.52 -11.69 0.91
CA VAL A 17 -4.27 -10.46 0.15
C VAL A 17 -4.16 -9.27 1.09
N ARG A 18 -3.16 -8.42 0.88
CA ARG A 18 -3.05 -7.11 1.54
C ARG A 18 -3.82 -6.07 0.73
N VAL A 19 -4.79 -5.41 1.35
CA VAL A 19 -5.51 -4.26 0.75
C VAL A 19 -5.02 -2.97 1.39
N GLU A 20 -4.54 -2.03 0.59
CA GLU A 20 -4.18 -0.69 1.03
C GLU A 20 -5.12 0.34 0.42
N ILE A 21 -5.82 1.08 1.27
CA ILE A 21 -6.72 2.17 0.89
C ILE A 21 -5.98 3.47 1.15
N VAL A 22 -5.77 4.27 0.12
CA VAL A 22 -4.89 5.45 0.14
C VAL A 22 -5.48 6.57 -0.72
N PRO A 23 -5.23 7.85 -0.37
CA PRO A 23 -5.69 8.96 -1.20
C PRO A 23 -5.00 8.92 -2.57
N CYS A 24 -5.72 9.27 -3.63
CA CYS A 24 -5.10 9.62 -4.89
C CYS A 24 -4.28 10.92 -4.75
N HIS A 25 -3.45 11.21 -5.75
CA HIS A 25 -2.63 12.41 -5.73
C HIS A 25 -3.46 13.71 -5.63
N ALA A 26 -4.67 13.74 -6.20
CA ALA A 26 -5.55 14.90 -6.13
C ALA A 26 -6.04 15.18 -4.69
N LEU A 27 -6.61 14.17 -4.02
CA LEU A 27 -7.04 14.27 -2.63
C LEU A 27 -5.88 14.61 -1.69
N HIS A 28 -4.72 13.99 -1.90
CA HIS A 28 -3.53 14.20 -1.08
C HIS A 28 -3.10 15.68 -1.01
N LYS A 29 -3.30 16.47 -2.08
CA LYS A 29 -2.97 17.92 -2.07
C LYS A 29 -3.77 18.73 -1.05
N ASN A 30 -4.91 18.21 -0.62
CA ASN A 30 -5.78 18.84 0.37
C ASN A 30 -5.60 18.25 1.77
N MET A 31 -4.60 17.37 1.97
CA MET A 31 -4.30 16.74 3.26
C MET A 31 -3.06 17.36 3.90
N SER A 32 -2.85 17.06 5.19
CA SER A 32 -1.65 17.49 5.90
C SER A 32 -0.37 16.94 5.27
N THR A 33 0.70 17.73 5.34
CA THR A 33 2.05 17.30 4.91
C THR A 33 2.48 16.02 5.64
N GLY A 34 3.00 15.05 4.90
CA GLY A 34 3.48 13.77 5.43
C GLY A 34 2.49 12.60 5.26
N VAL A 35 1.29 12.84 4.76
CA VAL A 35 0.39 11.76 4.31
C VAL A 35 0.96 11.13 3.03
N SER A 36 0.97 9.80 2.94
CA SER A 36 1.33 9.10 1.70
C SER A 36 0.15 9.06 0.73
N TYR A 37 0.41 9.14 -0.57
CA TYR A 37 -0.59 8.97 -1.62
C TYR A 37 -0.32 7.72 -2.45
N GLY A 38 -1.35 7.24 -3.13
CA GLY A 38 -1.33 5.91 -3.71
C GLY A 38 -0.40 5.74 -4.90
N GLU A 39 -0.20 6.76 -5.73
CA GLU A 39 0.72 6.71 -6.85
C GLU A 39 2.17 6.53 -6.36
N GLN A 40 2.57 7.26 -5.30
CA GLN A 40 3.86 7.03 -4.65
C GLN A 40 3.97 5.61 -4.07
N LEU A 41 2.90 5.11 -3.44
CA LEU A 41 2.87 3.76 -2.89
C LEU A 41 3.02 2.68 -3.97
N VAL A 42 2.40 2.86 -5.14
CA VAL A 42 2.53 1.93 -6.27
C VAL A 42 3.98 1.87 -6.75
N ASP A 43 4.62 3.03 -6.95
CA ASP A 43 6.04 3.10 -7.33
C ASP A 43 6.94 2.41 -6.30
N ASP A 44 6.69 2.64 -5.00
CA ASP A 44 7.42 2.01 -3.92
C ASP A 44 7.23 0.48 -3.90
N ILE A 45 5.99 -0.01 -4.10
CA ILE A 45 5.70 -1.45 -4.20
C ILE A 45 6.43 -2.06 -5.40
N GLU A 46 6.42 -1.42 -6.56
CA GLU A 46 7.10 -1.93 -7.76
C GLU A 46 8.62 -2.01 -7.59
N ARG A 47 9.22 -1.01 -6.94
CA ARG A 47 10.64 -1.02 -6.58
C ARG A 47 10.97 -2.14 -5.60
N LEU A 48 10.09 -2.41 -4.65
CA LEU A 48 10.25 -3.45 -3.63
C LEU A 48 9.99 -4.87 -4.15
N LYS A 49 9.08 -5.05 -5.12
CA LYS A 49 8.79 -6.36 -5.76
C LYS A 49 10.03 -7.04 -6.34
N ARG A 50 11.03 -6.26 -6.76
CA ARG A 50 12.31 -6.81 -7.26
C ARG A 50 13.11 -7.56 -6.19
N HIS A 51 12.80 -7.35 -4.91
CA HIS A 51 13.49 -7.94 -3.77
C HIS A 51 12.58 -8.79 -2.87
N PHE A 52 11.25 -8.58 -2.89
CA PHE A 52 10.30 -9.24 -2.01
C PHE A 52 9.15 -9.88 -2.81
N LEU A 53 9.09 -11.22 -2.82
CA LEU A 53 8.20 -12.00 -3.70
C LEU A 53 6.92 -12.58 -3.05
N ALA A 54 6.61 -12.34 -1.77
CA ALA A 54 5.70 -13.27 -1.09
C ALA A 54 4.19 -12.90 -1.09
N VAL A 55 3.81 -11.62 -1.04
CA VAL A 55 2.42 -11.27 -0.66
C VAL A 55 1.69 -10.52 -1.78
N PRO A 56 0.52 -11.00 -2.25
CA PRO A 56 -0.35 -10.23 -3.15
C PRO A 56 -0.83 -8.93 -2.51
N VAL A 57 -0.72 -7.81 -3.24
CA VAL A 57 -1.15 -6.48 -2.77
C VAL A 57 -2.18 -5.90 -3.74
N LYS A 58 -3.27 -5.38 -3.20
CA LYS A 58 -4.29 -4.60 -3.90
C LYS A 58 -4.31 -3.18 -3.34
N VAL A 59 -4.09 -2.19 -4.21
CA VAL A 59 -4.15 -0.76 -3.85
C VAL A 59 -5.50 -0.22 -4.30
N ILE A 60 -6.20 0.49 -3.42
CA ILE A 60 -7.46 1.18 -3.70
C ILE A 60 -7.22 2.68 -3.52
N LEU A 61 -7.29 3.42 -4.62
CA LEU A 61 -7.20 4.88 -4.62
C LEU A 61 -8.56 5.46 -4.28
N ILE A 62 -8.61 6.36 -3.30
CA ILE A 62 -9.81 7.11 -2.95
C ILE A 62 -9.63 8.60 -3.25
N ASP A 63 -10.74 9.23 -3.59
CA ASP A 63 -10.82 10.67 -3.84
C ASP A 63 -12.06 11.24 -3.12
N VAL A 64 -12.12 12.55 -2.98
CA VAL A 64 -13.31 13.27 -2.51
C VAL A 64 -13.72 14.24 -3.62
N MET A 65 -14.85 13.95 -4.25
CA MET A 65 -15.49 14.82 -5.26
C MET A 65 -15.98 16.13 -4.65
#